data_AF-A0A0B4F8I2-F1
#
_entry.id   AF-A0A0B4F8I2-F1
#
_cell.length_a   1.000
_cell.length_b   1.000
_cell.length_c   1.000
_cell.angle_alpha   90.00
_cell.angle_beta   90.00
_cell.angle_gamma   90.00
#
_symmetry.space_group_name_H-M   'P 1'
#
loop_
_entity.id
_entity.type
_entity.pdbx_description
1 polymer ?
#
loop_
_entity_poly.entity_id
_entity_poly.type
_entity_poly.pdbx_seq_one_letter_code
_entity_poly.pdbx_strand_id
1 'polypeptide(L)'
;MPNTGRPSQDCHLCRQRRVKCDLGRPGCQRCVKYGVECPGYRDQHDLVFRNANPSTVKKRRKRAAAKEGGQDDSKSPSPAGTRSSTPASLVSNGEATFTFDSKTELLPLPGDTVSTALTSISRPLTEHWTNHSVPIILNVYSTLDFLHNIYRINPRNGPLVWAAHLFTRTYVTNIRYPVSVYKESEVENQRELGTYLGKTLSAVNTALKEPDGAFRDDVLATVWILANYELLVGSLGRMELLSPWHLHTRGLYSILKTRGTEQLLTAEGRTAFWPCYNMVQIQALVSNMECPPESGEWLGIIRNNLYDGEGFTLHVSVFITKCTHVQATILDLLLRRDFAAAEEQYESLVAQLAEAEKHVNNYVRTATDSTHDMDVYMRNLYYSAIIKGYSYLLMLANFLTHYAPCRTTLHQLRAQRTYCLQMVRAAGQFIVDSVPYSLGPLAAGKDKSPKVLFDALKMVWPLTAVYIVGATLAEQKSEAEAALLFIGREVGVRQALNTYPGKLLLPLEARHPLGLAPEDDPTPPFTDR
;
A
#
# COMPACT_ATOMS: atom_id res chain seq x y z
N MET A 1 -36.28 30.56 -3.33
CA MET A 1 -34.80 30.66 -3.32
C MET A 1 -34.23 29.27 -3.15
N PRO A 2 -33.48 28.72 -4.12
CA PRO A 2 -32.81 27.44 -3.89
C PRO A 2 -31.74 27.65 -2.81
N ASN A 3 -31.70 26.72 -1.86
CA ASN A 3 -30.81 26.76 -0.71
C ASN A 3 -29.34 26.82 -1.20
N THR A 4 -28.67 27.96 -1.04
CA THR A 4 -27.27 28.20 -1.45
C THR A 4 -26.25 27.75 -0.39
N GLY A 5 -26.71 27.05 0.66
CA GLY A 5 -25.84 26.47 1.68
C GLY A 5 -24.94 25.38 1.12
N ARG A 6 -23.76 25.21 1.74
CA ARG A 6 -22.83 24.12 1.46
C ARG A 6 -23.58 22.79 1.60
N PRO A 7 -23.58 21.89 0.59
CA PRO A 7 -24.33 20.64 0.69
C PRO A 7 -23.88 19.83 1.90
N SER A 8 -24.83 19.21 2.61
CA SER A 8 -24.55 18.36 3.77
C SER A 8 -23.56 17.24 3.41
N GLN A 9 -22.59 17.04 4.29
CA GLN A 9 -21.61 15.95 4.22
C GLN A 9 -22.12 14.65 4.87
N ASP A 10 -23.36 14.63 5.38
CA ASP A 10 -23.93 13.47 6.03
C ASP A 10 -23.97 12.27 5.08
N CYS A 11 -23.87 11.05 5.64
CA CYS A 11 -24.03 9.84 4.84
C CYS A 11 -25.42 9.81 4.17
N HIS A 12 -25.55 9.05 3.08
CA HIS A 12 -26.79 9.02 2.29
C HIS A 12 -28.02 8.71 3.13
N LEU A 13 -27.90 7.75 4.07
CA LEU A 13 -29.00 7.39 4.95
C LEU A 13 -29.32 8.47 6.00
N CYS A 14 -28.33 9.04 6.68
CA CYS A 14 -28.57 10.09 7.68
C CYS A 14 -29.21 11.32 7.05
N ARG A 15 -28.77 11.68 5.83
CA ARG A 15 -29.38 12.73 5.03
C ARG A 15 -30.83 12.42 4.65
N GLN A 16 -31.12 11.20 4.18
CA GLN A 16 -32.48 10.77 3.85
C GLN A 16 -33.38 10.84 5.09
N ARG A 17 -32.86 10.42 6.24
CA ARG A 17 -33.53 10.44 7.54
C ARG A 17 -33.55 11.82 8.20
N ARG A 18 -32.89 12.82 7.62
CA ARG A 18 -32.74 14.19 8.14
C ARG A 18 -32.22 14.22 9.59
N VAL A 19 -31.27 13.36 9.92
CA VAL A 19 -30.56 13.33 11.22
C VAL A 19 -29.12 13.77 11.05
N LYS A 20 -28.55 14.43 12.07
CA LYS A 20 -27.13 14.82 12.06
C LYS A 20 -26.24 13.59 12.04
N CYS A 21 -25.36 13.48 11.05
CA CYS A 21 -24.38 12.43 10.97
C CYS A 21 -23.15 12.80 11.80
N ASP A 22 -22.55 11.80 12.43
CA ASP A 22 -21.26 11.91 13.12
C ASP A 22 -20.06 11.88 12.16
N LEU A 23 -20.31 11.65 10.85
CA LEU A 23 -19.29 11.61 9.78
C LEU A 23 -18.18 10.56 9.97
N GLY A 24 -18.38 9.59 10.87
CA GLY A 24 -17.42 8.50 11.10
C GLY A 24 -17.21 7.60 9.87
N ARG A 25 -15.98 7.25 9.55
CA ARG A 25 -15.65 6.37 8.40
C ARG A 25 -15.15 5.01 8.90
N PRO A 26 -15.43 3.89 8.19
CA PRO A 26 -16.14 3.78 6.89
C PRO A 26 -17.67 3.89 7.00
N GLY A 27 -18.24 3.94 8.21
CA GLY A 27 -19.67 4.13 8.44
C GLY A 27 -19.95 4.91 9.71
N CYS A 28 -21.02 5.72 9.69
CA CYS A 28 -21.36 6.56 10.83
C CYS A 28 -21.96 5.75 11.99
N GLN A 29 -21.70 6.17 13.23
CA GLN A 29 -22.24 5.57 14.44
C GLN A 29 -23.77 5.61 14.46
N ARG A 30 -24.39 6.58 13.79
CA ARG A 30 -25.85 6.64 13.67
C ARG A 30 -26.45 5.51 12.81
N CYS A 31 -25.74 5.06 11.77
CA CYS A 31 -26.14 3.92 10.94
C CYS A 31 -25.93 2.61 11.71
N VAL A 32 -24.79 2.48 12.41
CA VAL A 32 -24.47 1.31 13.24
C VAL A 32 -25.54 1.12 14.32
N LYS A 33 -25.86 2.17 15.08
CA LYS A 33 -26.94 2.14 16.09
C LYS A 33 -28.33 1.89 15.50
N TYR A 34 -28.52 2.18 14.22
CA TYR A 34 -29.77 1.91 13.52
C TYR A 34 -29.84 0.48 12.97
N GLY A 35 -28.76 -0.30 13.07
CA GLY A 35 -28.72 -1.69 12.64
C GLY A 35 -28.63 -1.90 11.13
N VAL A 36 -28.10 -0.91 10.38
CA VAL A 36 -27.93 -1.03 8.92
C VAL A 36 -26.51 -0.65 8.49
N GLU A 37 -26.01 -1.30 7.43
CA GLU A 37 -24.73 -0.91 6.83
C GLU A 37 -24.83 0.52 6.30
N CYS A 38 -23.84 1.36 6.62
CA CYS A 38 -23.83 2.74 6.18
C CYS A 38 -23.64 2.77 4.65
N PRO A 39 -24.56 3.36 3.87
CA PRO A 39 -24.45 3.41 2.40
C PRO A 39 -23.35 4.36 1.89
N GLY A 40 -22.45 4.80 2.78
CA GLY A 40 -21.38 5.73 2.47
C GLY A 40 -21.81 7.20 2.44
N TYR A 41 -20.84 8.02 2.09
CA TYR A 41 -20.91 9.48 2.06
C TYR A 41 -20.99 9.99 0.64
N ARG A 42 -21.65 11.13 0.45
CA ARG A 42 -21.68 11.80 -0.86
C ARG A 42 -20.28 12.28 -1.23
N ASP A 43 -19.86 12.07 -2.48
CA ASP A 43 -18.65 12.70 -3.00
C ASP A 43 -18.86 14.23 -3.10
N GLN A 44 -17.97 14.98 -2.46
CA GLN A 44 -18.03 16.44 -2.45
C GLN A 44 -17.74 17.04 -3.83
N HIS A 45 -17.10 16.27 -4.73
CA HIS A 45 -16.79 16.68 -6.09
C HIS A 45 -17.94 16.49 -7.09
N ASP A 46 -18.91 15.60 -6.82
CA ASP A 46 -20.17 15.49 -7.59
C ASP A 46 -21.03 16.76 -7.52
N LEU A 47 -20.74 17.63 -6.55
CA LEU A 47 -21.40 18.92 -6.35
C LEU A 47 -20.72 20.04 -7.16
N VAL A 48 -19.55 19.78 -7.75
CA VAL A 48 -18.82 20.75 -8.57
C VAL A 48 -19.17 20.52 -10.03
N PHE A 49 -20.13 21.28 -10.54
CA PHE A 49 -20.41 21.33 -11.98
C PHE A 49 -19.18 21.86 -12.74
N ARG A 50 -18.37 20.95 -13.28
CA ARG A 50 -17.31 21.29 -14.23
C ARG A 50 -17.88 21.19 -15.64
N ASN A 51 -18.03 22.33 -16.30
CA ASN A 51 -18.30 22.34 -17.74
C ASN A 51 -17.06 21.79 -18.46
N ALA A 52 -17.12 20.52 -18.86
CA ALA A 52 -16.04 19.80 -19.53
C ALA A 52 -15.57 20.51 -20.83
N ASN A 53 -16.40 21.37 -21.42
CA ASN A 53 -16.03 22.11 -22.61
C ASN A 53 -16.69 23.50 -22.66
N PRO A 54 -15.95 24.61 -22.44
CA PRO A 54 -16.50 25.96 -22.54
C PRO A 54 -17.13 26.26 -23.91
N SER A 55 -16.69 25.55 -24.96
CA SER A 55 -17.18 25.72 -26.32
C SER A 55 -18.61 25.16 -26.52
N THR A 56 -19.00 24.10 -25.81
CA THR A 56 -20.37 23.57 -25.86
C THR A 56 -21.33 24.44 -25.08
N VAL A 57 -20.89 25.07 -23.99
CA VAL A 57 -21.68 26.09 -23.26
C VAL A 57 -21.89 27.33 -24.11
N LYS A 58 -20.85 27.84 -24.79
CA LYS A 58 -20.98 28.93 -25.77
C LYS A 58 -21.90 28.55 -26.92
N LYS A 59 -21.79 27.34 -27.48
CA LYS A 59 -22.71 26.84 -28.53
C LYS A 59 -24.16 26.70 -28.04
N ARG A 60 -24.38 26.25 -26.79
CA ARG A 60 -25.72 26.10 -26.20
C ARG A 60 -26.34 27.47 -25.88
N ARG A 61 -25.55 28.43 -25.39
CA ARG A 61 -25.97 29.84 -25.24
C ARG A 61 -26.27 30.50 -26.59
N LYS A 62 -25.43 30.28 -27.62
CA LYS A 62 -25.69 30.76 -28.99
C LYS A 62 -26.94 30.11 -29.61
N ARG A 63 -27.17 28.81 -29.37
CA ARG A 63 -28.37 28.10 -29.84
C ARG A 63 -29.64 28.50 -29.10
N ALA A 64 -29.55 28.84 -27.81
CA ALA A 64 -30.67 29.38 -27.05
C ALA A 64 -31.03 30.80 -27.51
N ALA A 65 -30.01 31.67 -27.68
CA ALA A 65 -30.20 33.02 -28.22
C ALA A 65 -30.68 33.03 -29.69
N ALA A 66 -30.29 32.05 -30.50
CA ALA A 66 -30.77 31.89 -31.87
C ALA A 66 -32.20 31.31 -31.96
N LYS A 67 -32.72 30.71 -30.88
CA LYS A 67 -34.09 30.16 -30.84
C LYS A 67 -35.15 31.19 -30.42
N GLU A 68 -34.72 32.34 -29.88
CA GLU A 68 -35.59 33.45 -29.49
C GLU A 68 -35.69 34.55 -30.58
N GLY A 69 -35.07 34.38 -31.75
CA GLY A 69 -34.93 35.45 -32.76
C GLY A 69 -35.21 35.07 -34.22
N GLY A 70 -36.12 34.14 -34.51
CA GLY A 70 -36.46 33.82 -35.90
C GLY A 70 -37.69 32.95 -36.07
N GLN A 71 -38.86 33.60 -36.16
CA GLN A 71 -40.02 33.08 -36.88
C GLN A 71 -39.86 33.39 -38.39
N ASP A 72 -40.44 32.51 -39.18
CA ASP A 72 -40.75 32.54 -40.61
C ASP A 72 -39.81 31.93 -41.69
N ASP A 73 -40.45 31.00 -42.40
CA ASP A 73 -40.37 30.53 -43.77
C ASP A 73 -39.29 29.55 -44.30
N SER A 74 -39.70 28.27 -44.32
CA SER A 74 -39.97 27.44 -45.51
C SER A 74 -39.05 27.54 -46.75
N LYS A 75 -38.15 26.54 -46.92
CA LYS A 75 -38.05 25.59 -48.07
C LYS A 75 -36.64 24.98 -48.22
N SER A 76 -36.62 23.67 -48.48
CA SER A 76 -35.48 22.82 -48.89
C SER A 76 -35.41 22.70 -50.45
N PRO A 77 -34.48 21.95 -51.09
CA PRO A 77 -33.03 21.75 -50.87
C PRO A 77 -32.12 21.73 -52.15
N SER A 78 -30.80 21.92 -51.95
CA SER A 78 -29.63 21.25 -52.62
C SER A 78 -29.34 21.46 -54.15
N PRO A 79 -28.19 20.99 -54.72
CA PRO A 79 -26.77 21.21 -54.37
C PRO A 79 -25.84 21.40 -55.64
N ALA A 80 -24.51 21.49 -55.42
CA ALA A 80 -23.38 21.00 -56.27
C ALA A 80 -22.30 22.04 -56.69
N GLY A 81 -21.03 21.58 -56.78
CA GLY A 81 -19.96 22.24 -57.54
C GLY A 81 -18.69 22.65 -56.76
N THR A 82 -17.83 21.76 -56.25
CA THR A 82 -16.60 21.19 -56.86
C THR A 82 -15.40 22.14 -57.10
N ARG A 83 -14.23 21.70 -56.59
CA ARG A 83 -12.82 21.83 -57.07
C ARG A 83 -11.86 22.83 -56.39
N SER A 84 -10.98 22.22 -55.59
CA SER A 84 -9.50 22.32 -55.50
C SER A 84 -8.75 23.50 -56.11
N SER A 85 -7.83 24.09 -55.33
CA SER A 85 -6.38 24.10 -55.63
C SER A 85 -5.55 24.75 -54.50
N THR A 86 -4.51 24.02 -54.09
CA THR A 86 -3.24 24.48 -53.50
C THR A 86 -2.14 23.93 -54.43
N PRO A 87 -0.94 24.53 -54.61
CA PRO A 87 0.02 24.76 -53.51
C PRO A 87 1.05 25.93 -53.60
N ALA A 88 1.56 26.27 -52.41
CA ALA A 88 2.93 26.62 -51.95
C ALA A 88 3.96 27.40 -52.81
N SER A 89 4.61 28.42 -52.19
CA SER A 89 6.07 28.60 -51.95
C SER A 89 6.38 30.06 -51.51
N LEU A 90 6.97 30.32 -50.33
CA LEU A 90 8.39 30.55 -49.98
C LEU A 90 9.11 31.69 -50.75
N VAL A 91 9.65 32.70 -50.02
CA VAL A 91 11.09 33.11 -49.93
C VAL A 91 11.23 34.45 -49.13
N SER A 92 12.38 34.56 -48.45
CA SER A 92 12.90 35.50 -47.44
C SER A 92 13.43 36.86 -47.95
N ASN A 93 13.52 37.86 -47.04
CA ASN A 93 14.63 38.82 -46.75
C ASN A 93 14.12 39.78 -45.65
N GLY A 94 14.80 40.22 -44.59
CA GLY A 94 16.22 40.35 -44.23
C GLY A 94 16.42 41.80 -43.76
N GLU A 95 16.70 42.04 -42.47
CA GLU A 95 17.58 43.09 -41.89
C GLU A 95 17.22 43.48 -40.44
N ALA A 96 18.28 43.57 -39.62
CA ALA A 96 18.28 43.99 -38.23
C ALA A 96 18.83 45.41 -38.11
N THR A 97 18.30 46.21 -37.20
CA THR A 97 19.02 47.39 -36.67
C THR A 97 18.58 47.69 -35.23
N PHE A 98 19.53 47.61 -34.30
CA PHE A 98 19.47 48.08 -32.92
C PHE A 98 20.42 49.28 -32.76
N THR A 99 20.02 50.30 -31.99
CA THR A 99 20.81 51.18 -31.08
C THR A 99 19.91 52.37 -30.69
N PHE A 100 19.41 52.52 -29.45
CA PHE A 100 19.98 53.03 -28.18
C PHE A 100 20.39 54.52 -28.18
N ASP A 101 19.71 55.33 -27.35
CA ASP A 101 20.22 56.59 -26.81
C ASP A 101 19.84 56.75 -25.32
N SER A 102 20.60 57.59 -24.62
CA SER A 102 21.23 57.34 -23.32
C SER A 102 20.67 58.18 -22.17
N LYS A 103 21.01 57.70 -20.95
CA LYS A 103 21.15 58.39 -19.66
C LYS A 103 20.00 58.30 -18.64
N THR A 104 20.45 57.78 -17.50
CA THR A 104 19.84 57.42 -16.23
C THR A 104 19.47 58.62 -15.35
N GLU A 105 18.59 58.33 -14.37
CA GLU A 105 18.24 59.03 -13.11
C GLU A 105 17.06 60.05 -13.22
N LEU A 106 16.01 60.06 -12.40
CA LEU A 106 15.79 59.72 -10.98
C LEU A 106 14.36 59.15 -10.73
N LEU A 107 14.20 58.33 -9.69
CA LEU A 107 12.92 57.80 -9.16
C LEU A 107 12.01 58.89 -8.54
N PRO A 108 10.68 58.67 -8.53
CA PRO A 108 9.94 58.76 -7.25
C PRO A 108 9.00 57.57 -6.98
N LEU A 109 9.02 57.10 -5.73
CA LEU A 109 8.02 56.25 -5.06
C LEU A 109 6.70 57.05 -4.80
N PRO A 110 5.70 56.48 -4.09
CA PRO A 110 4.65 55.59 -4.56
C PRO A 110 3.26 56.27 -4.48
N GLY A 111 2.44 56.14 -5.51
CA GLY A 111 1.06 56.62 -5.51
C GLY A 111 0.08 55.46 -5.56
N ASP A 112 -0.48 55.12 -4.40
CA ASP A 112 -1.52 54.09 -4.23
C ASP A 112 -2.75 54.36 -5.09
N THR A 113 -2.91 53.56 -6.14
CA THR A 113 -4.23 53.11 -6.60
C THR A 113 -4.13 51.62 -6.90
N VAL A 114 -4.32 50.79 -5.87
CA VAL A 114 -4.53 49.35 -6.04
C VAL A 114 -5.85 49.14 -6.75
N SER A 115 -5.82 49.22 -8.07
CA SER A 115 -6.84 48.61 -8.91
C SER A 115 -6.61 47.11 -8.81
N THR A 116 -7.41 46.42 -7.99
CA THR A 116 -7.51 44.96 -7.94
C THR A 116 -8.06 44.45 -9.27
N ALA A 117 -7.25 44.55 -10.33
CA ALA A 117 -7.46 43.81 -11.54
C ALA A 117 -7.18 42.35 -11.19
N LEU A 118 -8.26 41.59 -10.93
CA LEU A 118 -8.22 40.14 -10.95
C LEU A 118 -7.63 39.74 -12.31
N THR A 119 -6.34 39.39 -12.33
CA THR A 119 -5.67 38.84 -13.50
C THR A 119 -6.43 37.57 -13.89
N SER A 120 -7.33 37.70 -14.87
CA SER A 120 -8.02 36.54 -15.41
C SER A 120 -6.98 35.69 -16.11
N ILE A 121 -6.76 34.48 -15.62
CA ILE A 121 -5.88 33.52 -16.29
C ILE A 121 -6.47 33.25 -17.68
N SER A 122 -5.85 33.80 -18.73
CA SER A 122 -6.36 33.81 -20.10
C SER A 122 -6.48 32.43 -20.75
N ARG A 123 -5.94 31.39 -20.11
CA ARG A 123 -5.94 30.02 -20.60
C ARG A 123 -6.17 29.03 -19.45
N PRO A 124 -7.01 28.00 -19.62
CA PRO A 124 -7.05 26.90 -18.66
C PRO A 124 -5.65 26.30 -18.51
N LEU A 125 -5.11 26.28 -17.29
CA LEU A 125 -3.90 25.53 -16.92
C LEU A 125 -4.27 24.04 -16.84
N THR A 126 -4.57 23.43 -17.98
CA THR A 126 -4.80 21.99 -18.05
C THR A 126 -3.46 21.30 -18.30
N GLU A 127 -2.90 20.75 -17.23
CA GLU A 127 -1.75 19.84 -17.31
C GLU A 127 -2.24 18.39 -17.44
N HIS A 128 -1.48 17.56 -18.16
CA HIS A 128 -1.76 16.14 -18.24
C HIS A 128 -1.40 15.49 -16.90
N TRP A 129 -2.25 14.60 -16.38
CA TRP A 129 -2.09 14.03 -15.03
C TRP A 129 -0.76 13.28 -14.83
N THR A 130 -0.14 12.79 -15.92
CA THR A 130 1.18 12.14 -15.89
C THR A 130 2.28 13.08 -15.37
N ASN A 131 2.13 14.40 -15.54
CA ASN A 131 3.06 15.38 -14.99
C ASN A 131 3.11 15.35 -13.45
N HIS A 132 2.08 14.80 -12.81
CA HIS A 132 1.98 14.70 -11.36
C HIS A 132 2.34 13.32 -10.82
N SER A 133 2.63 12.32 -11.67
CA SER A 133 2.90 10.96 -11.20
C SER A 133 4.14 10.85 -10.32
N VAL A 134 5.27 11.45 -10.75
CA VAL A 134 6.50 11.45 -9.95
C VAL A 134 6.36 12.27 -8.67
N PRO A 135 5.80 13.50 -8.70
CA PRO A 135 5.52 14.23 -7.45
C PRO A 135 4.59 13.48 -6.48
N ILE A 136 3.57 12.78 -6.98
CA ILE A 136 2.65 12.01 -6.12
C ILE A 136 3.37 10.82 -5.50
N ILE A 137 4.14 10.04 -6.27
CA ILE A 137 4.84 8.87 -5.72
C ILE A 137 5.91 9.28 -4.70
N LEU A 138 6.64 10.37 -4.94
CA LEU A 138 7.59 10.94 -3.98
C LEU A 138 6.90 11.43 -2.71
N ASN A 139 5.68 11.98 -2.82
CA ASN A 139 4.90 12.33 -1.64
C ASN A 139 4.42 11.08 -0.88
N VAL A 140 3.94 10.04 -1.57
CA VAL A 140 3.53 8.76 -0.94
C VAL A 140 4.69 8.17 -0.17
N TYR A 141 5.86 8.06 -0.81
CA TYR A 141 7.05 7.43 -0.24
C TYR A 141 8.06 8.45 0.30
N SER A 142 7.58 9.53 0.90
CA SER A 142 8.44 10.64 1.35
C SER A 142 9.46 10.28 2.43
N THR A 143 9.30 9.12 3.08
CA THR A 143 10.26 8.58 4.06
C THR A 143 11.32 7.68 3.43
N LEU A 144 11.29 7.47 2.10
CA LEU A 144 12.21 6.60 1.38
C LEU A 144 13.16 7.44 0.51
N ASP A 145 14.27 7.88 1.11
CA ASP A 145 15.27 8.73 0.46
C ASP A 145 15.84 8.11 -0.84
N PHE A 146 15.91 6.78 -0.92
CA PHE A 146 16.41 6.09 -2.10
C PHE A 146 15.57 6.40 -3.35
N LEU A 147 14.24 6.51 -3.24
CA LEU A 147 13.39 6.85 -4.39
C LEU A 147 13.62 8.30 -4.83
N HIS A 148 13.75 9.23 -3.88
CA HIS A 148 14.07 10.62 -4.17
C HIS A 148 15.40 10.73 -4.93
N ASN A 149 16.42 10.02 -4.47
CA ASN A 149 17.74 10.00 -5.09
C ASN A 149 17.69 9.42 -6.52
N ILE A 150 17.00 8.30 -6.73
CA ILE A 150 16.91 7.68 -8.06
C ILE A 150 16.15 8.57 -9.05
N TYR A 151 15.02 9.19 -8.66
CA TYR A 151 14.29 10.09 -9.56
C TYR A 151 15.08 11.36 -9.90
N ARG A 152 15.95 11.83 -9.00
CA ARG A 152 16.86 12.95 -9.26
C ARG A 152 17.93 12.60 -10.29
N ILE A 153 18.48 11.38 -10.22
CA ILE A 153 19.57 10.92 -11.08
C ILE A 153 19.04 10.46 -12.45
N ASN A 154 17.88 9.80 -12.50
CA ASN A 154 17.30 9.21 -13.71
C ASN A 154 15.92 9.83 -14.08
N PRO A 155 15.86 11.13 -14.44
CA PRO A 155 14.59 11.84 -14.57
C PRO A 155 13.80 11.58 -15.85
N ARG A 156 14.33 10.87 -16.87
CA ARG A 156 13.67 10.76 -18.19
C ARG A 156 13.68 9.32 -18.76
N ASN A 157 12.47 8.84 -19.09
CA ASN A 157 12.18 7.66 -19.93
C ASN A 157 12.68 6.28 -19.44
N GLY A 158 12.82 6.07 -18.14
CA GLY A 158 13.17 4.77 -17.54
C GLY A 158 11.95 3.92 -17.11
N PRO A 159 12.17 2.64 -16.74
CA PRO A 159 11.12 1.76 -16.20
C PRO A 159 10.41 2.38 -14.99
N LEU A 160 11.13 3.14 -14.19
CA LEU A 160 10.65 3.76 -12.95
C LEU A 160 9.60 4.86 -13.18
N VAL A 161 9.67 5.57 -14.31
CA VAL A 161 8.68 6.60 -14.67
C VAL A 161 7.35 5.94 -15.09
N TRP A 162 7.42 4.83 -15.84
CA TRP A 162 6.23 4.07 -16.21
C TRP A 162 5.55 3.46 -14.99
N ALA A 163 6.34 2.96 -14.03
CA ALA A 163 5.85 2.49 -12.75
C ALA A 163 5.16 3.61 -11.94
N ALA A 164 5.71 4.84 -11.97
CA ALA A 164 5.08 6.00 -11.34
C ALA A 164 3.69 6.29 -11.91
N HIS A 165 3.56 6.28 -13.25
CA HIS A 165 2.28 6.49 -13.93
C HIS A 165 1.28 5.40 -13.57
N LEU A 166 1.70 4.14 -13.61
CA LEU A 166 0.89 3.00 -13.25
C LEU A 166 0.38 3.10 -11.80
N PHE A 167 1.29 3.28 -10.84
CA PHE A 167 1.00 3.37 -9.42
C PHE A 167 0.06 4.55 -9.11
N THR A 168 0.40 5.75 -9.62
CA THR A 168 -0.37 6.97 -9.37
C THR A 168 -1.77 6.87 -9.95
N ARG A 169 -1.91 6.34 -11.17
CA ARG A 169 -3.22 6.17 -11.79
C ARG A 169 -4.09 5.28 -10.95
N THR A 170 -3.59 4.11 -10.53
CA THR A 170 -4.30 3.19 -9.64
C THR A 170 -4.68 3.85 -8.32
N TYR A 171 -3.73 4.52 -7.67
CA TYR A 171 -3.97 5.21 -6.41
C TYR A 171 -5.11 6.23 -6.52
N VAL A 172 -5.06 7.11 -7.52
CA VAL A 172 -6.10 8.13 -7.74
C VAL A 172 -7.44 7.48 -8.07
N THR A 173 -7.47 6.41 -8.87
CA THR A 173 -8.71 5.68 -9.19
C THR A 173 -9.27 4.86 -8.02
N ASN A 174 -8.46 4.55 -7.02
CA ASN A 174 -8.92 3.80 -5.84
C ASN A 174 -9.48 4.72 -4.76
N ILE A 175 -8.87 5.90 -4.55
CA ILE A 175 -9.37 6.88 -3.57
C ILE A 175 -10.55 7.67 -4.12
N ARG A 176 -10.49 8.06 -5.39
CA ARG A 176 -11.66 8.61 -6.05
C ARG A 176 -12.45 7.43 -6.56
N TYR A 177 -13.63 7.18 -6.00
CA TYR A 177 -14.71 6.63 -6.81
C TYR A 177 -14.63 7.34 -8.16
N PRO A 178 -14.44 6.61 -9.27
CA PRO A 178 -14.06 7.24 -10.51
C PRO A 178 -15.08 8.34 -10.82
N VAL A 179 -14.62 9.34 -11.57
CA VAL A 179 -15.50 10.29 -12.27
C VAL A 179 -16.33 9.54 -13.34
N SER A 180 -16.69 8.27 -13.10
CA SER A 180 -17.51 7.37 -13.89
C SER A 180 -18.95 7.86 -13.80
N VAL A 181 -19.19 8.97 -14.44
CA VAL A 181 -20.51 9.33 -14.91
C VAL A 181 -20.96 8.31 -15.99
N TYR A 182 -20.03 7.50 -16.57
CA TYR A 182 -20.28 6.51 -17.63
C TYR A 182 -19.36 5.26 -17.58
N LYS A 183 -19.90 4.10 -17.99
CA LYS A 183 -19.18 2.81 -18.15
C LYS A 183 -17.96 2.86 -19.09
N GLU A 184 -17.96 3.76 -20.09
CA GLU A 184 -16.86 3.93 -21.03
C GLU A 184 -15.56 4.39 -20.34
N SER A 185 -15.66 5.13 -19.23
CA SER A 185 -14.51 5.61 -18.46
C SER A 185 -13.77 4.49 -17.73
N GLU A 186 -14.46 3.42 -17.32
CA GLU A 186 -13.82 2.26 -16.68
C GLU A 186 -12.97 1.46 -17.67
N VAL A 187 -13.49 1.24 -18.88
CA VAL A 187 -12.77 0.54 -19.96
C VAL A 187 -11.53 1.35 -20.40
N GLU A 188 -11.67 2.67 -20.50
CA GLU A 188 -10.54 3.56 -20.81
C GLU A 188 -9.46 3.50 -19.72
N ASN A 189 -9.84 3.57 -18.43
CA ASN A 189 -8.92 3.42 -17.31
C ASN A 189 -8.19 2.08 -17.34
N GLN A 190 -8.90 0.98 -17.58
CA GLN A 190 -8.31 -0.35 -17.64
C GLN A 190 -7.33 -0.50 -18.82
N ARG A 191 -7.68 0.06 -19.98
CA ARG A 191 -6.79 0.10 -21.15
C ARG A 191 -5.52 0.92 -20.88
N GLU A 192 -5.66 2.06 -20.22
CA GLU A 192 -4.55 2.95 -19.87
C GLU A 192 -3.61 2.28 -18.86
N LEU A 193 -4.15 1.69 -17.79
CA LEU A 193 -3.39 0.89 -16.81
C LEU A 193 -2.66 -0.28 -17.48
N GLY A 194 -3.34 -1.02 -18.36
CA GLY A 194 -2.73 -2.11 -19.13
C GLY A 194 -1.57 -1.64 -20.02
N THR A 195 -1.70 -0.44 -20.61
CA THR A 195 -0.64 0.20 -21.41
C THR A 195 0.58 0.54 -20.55
N TYR A 196 0.39 1.15 -19.38
CA TYR A 196 1.51 1.48 -18.49
C TYR A 196 2.17 0.23 -17.89
N LEU A 197 1.38 -0.77 -17.51
CA LEU A 197 1.92 -2.05 -17.04
C LEU A 197 2.77 -2.71 -18.13
N GLY A 198 2.26 -2.79 -19.36
CA GLY A 198 3.00 -3.34 -20.50
C GLY A 198 4.31 -2.59 -20.77
N LYS A 199 4.29 -1.26 -20.75
CA LYS A 199 5.51 -0.43 -20.89
C LYS A 199 6.50 -0.64 -19.76
N THR A 200 6.01 -0.70 -18.51
CA THR A 200 6.86 -0.92 -17.33
C THR A 200 7.56 -2.27 -17.41
N LEU A 201 6.80 -3.34 -17.66
CA LEU A 201 7.34 -4.69 -17.77
C LEU A 201 8.30 -4.82 -18.97
N SER A 202 7.96 -4.23 -20.12
CA SER A 202 8.86 -4.22 -21.28
C SER A 202 10.17 -3.48 -20.99
N ALA A 203 10.10 -2.32 -20.31
CA ALA A 203 11.30 -1.55 -19.97
C ALA A 203 12.20 -2.28 -18.96
N VAL A 204 11.60 -2.89 -17.93
CA VAL A 204 12.34 -3.73 -16.97
C VAL A 204 12.98 -4.93 -17.68
N ASN A 205 12.24 -5.65 -18.53
CA ASN A 205 12.77 -6.79 -19.28
C ASN A 205 13.90 -6.40 -20.23
N THR A 206 13.82 -5.24 -20.87
CA THR A 206 14.92 -4.74 -21.71
C THR A 206 16.14 -4.41 -20.87
N ALA A 207 15.97 -3.71 -19.73
CA ALA A 207 17.09 -3.37 -18.85
C ALA A 207 17.78 -4.63 -18.29
N LEU A 208 17.01 -5.65 -17.87
CA LEU A 208 17.56 -6.90 -17.33
C LEU A 208 18.30 -7.77 -18.35
N LYS A 209 18.18 -7.49 -19.66
CA LYS A 209 18.99 -8.15 -20.70
C LYS A 209 20.40 -7.58 -20.82
N GLU A 210 20.63 -6.37 -20.31
CA GLU A 210 21.95 -5.76 -20.25
C GLU A 210 22.77 -6.41 -19.13
N PRO A 211 24.09 -6.61 -19.29
CA PRO A 211 24.94 -7.26 -18.26
C PRO A 211 24.83 -6.59 -16.88
N ASP A 212 24.76 -5.26 -16.86
CA ASP A 212 24.68 -4.46 -15.63
C ASP A 212 23.23 -4.17 -15.21
N GLY A 213 22.24 -4.72 -15.91
CA GLY A 213 20.82 -4.41 -15.73
C GLY A 213 20.32 -4.62 -14.30
N ALA A 214 20.73 -5.73 -13.67
CA ALA A 214 20.37 -6.06 -12.29
C ALA A 214 21.00 -5.12 -11.26
N PHE A 215 22.11 -4.45 -11.60
CA PHE A 215 22.82 -3.51 -10.71
C PHE A 215 22.22 -2.10 -10.75
N ARG A 216 21.31 -1.82 -11.69
CA ARG A 216 20.67 -0.52 -11.80
C ARG A 216 19.59 -0.30 -10.73
N ASP A 217 19.69 0.78 -9.97
CA ASP A 217 18.76 1.10 -8.89
C ASP A 217 17.35 1.45 -9.37
N ASP A 218 17.22 2.04 -10.56
CA ASP A 218 15.91 2.31 -11.18
C ASP A 218 15.14 1.02 -11.48
N VAL A 219 15.84 -0.07 -11.85
CA VAL A 219 15.24 -1.39 -12.05
C VAL A 219 14.76 -1.99 -10.73
N LEU A 220 15.60 -1.99 -9.69
CA LEU A 220 15.23 -2.50 -8.37
C LEU A 220 14.03 -1.74 -7.79
N ALA A 221 14.07 -0.40 -7.82
CA ALA A 221 12.98 0.46 -7.39
C ALA A 221 11.69 0.23 -8.20
N THR A 222 11.80 0.00 -9.51
CA THR A 222 10.63 -0.30 -10.36
C THR A 222 9.95 -1.59 -9.92
N VAL A 223 10.71 -2.67 -9.73
CA VAL A 223 10.15 -3.96 -9.31
C VAL A 223 9.52 -3.86 -7.92
N TRP A 224 10.11 -3.04 -7.02
CA TRP A 224 9.53 -2.77 -5.70
C TRP A 224 8.21 -1.99 -5.79
N ILE A 225 8.11 -0.98 -6.66
CA ILE A 225 6.85 -0.26 -6.91
C ILE A 225 5.80 -1.20 -7.52
N LEU A 226 6.20 -2.11 -8.42
CA LEU A 226 5.28 -3.12 -8.97
C LEU A 226 4.72 -4.04 -7.88
N ALA A 227 5.55 -4.49 -6.94
CA ALA A 227 5.08 -5.28 -5.80
C ALA A 227 4.04 -4.52 -4.96
N ASN A 228 4.29 -3.23 -4.66
CA ASN A 228 3.34 -2.39 -3.93
C ASN A 228 2.08 -2.05 -4.75
N TYR A 229 2.21 -1.85 -6.06
CA TYR A 229 1.08 -1.62 -6.98
C TYR A 229 0.08 -2.78 -6.94
N GLU A 230 0.56 -4.03 -6.89
CA GLU A 230 -0.32 -5.20 -6.80
C GLU A 230 -1.10 -5.23 -5.48
N LEU A 231 -0.54 -4.69 -4.38
CA LEU A 231 -1.26 -4.48 -3.12
C LEU A 231 -2.37 -3.42 -3.26
N LEU A 232 -2.14 -2.37 -4.05
CA LEU A 232 -3.16 -1.36 -4.33
C LEU A 232 -4.33 -1.92 -5.16
N VAL A 233 -4.03 -2.72 -6.19
CA VAL A 233 -5.05 -3.32 -7.05
C VAL A 233 -5.81 -4.42 -6.30
N GLY A 234 -5.19 -5.07 -5.32
CA GLY A 234 -5.80 -6.17 -4.59
C GLY A 234 -6.09 -7.34 -5.52
N SER A 235 -5.09 -7.74 -6.33
CA SER A 235 -5.18 -8.73 -7.41
C SER A 235 -5.55 -10.17 -6.99
N LEU A 236 -6.18 -10.36 -5.82
CA LEU A 236 -6.81 -11.61 -5.40
C LEU A 236 -8.11 -11.83 -6.19
N GLY A 237 -7.94 -12.41 -7.38
CA GLY A 237 -9.05 -12.69 -8.31
C GLY A 237 -8.62 -13.36 -9.62
N ARG A 238 -7.32 -13.45 -9.93
CA ARG A 238 -6.84 -14.33 -10.99
C ARG A 238 -6.70 -15.74 -10.40
N MET A 239 -7.11 -16.75 -11.17
CA MET A 239 -7.16 -18.17 -10.79
C MET A 239 -5.77 -18.82 -10.50
N GLU A 240 -4.78 -18.03 -10.07
CA GLU A 240 -3.40 -18.47 -9.86
C GLU A 240 -3.10 -18.67 -8.37
N LEU A 241 -2.31 -19.71 -8.07
CA LEU A 241 -1.87 -20.08 -6.72
C LEU A 241 -1.01 -18.98 -6.05
N LEU A 242 -0.39 -18.11 -6.83
CA LEU A 242 0.45 -17.02 -6.34
C LEU A 242 -0.13 -15.68 -6.77
N SER A 243 -0.43 -14.81 -5.81
CA SER A 243 -0.81 -13.42 -6.13
C SER A 243 0.37 -12.70 -6.82
N PRO A 244 0.13 -11.85 -7.84
CA PRO A 244 1.18 -11.20 -8.62
C PRO A 244 2.27 -10.47 -7.81
N TRP A 245 1.95 -9.95 -6.61
CA TRP A 245 2.96 -9.34 -5.73
C TRP A 245 4.04 -10.32 -5.29
N HIS A 246 3.73 -11.62 -5.14
CA HIS A 246 4.72 -12.67 -4.85
C HIS A 246 5.70 -12.84 -6.00
N LEU A 247 5.25 -12.70 -7.25
CA LEU A 247 6.12 -12.80 -8.42
C LEU A 247 7.12 -11.64 -8.47
N HIS A 248 6.66 -10.42 -8.21
CA HIS A 248 7.54 -9.25 -8.11
C HIS A 248 8.51 -9.37 -6.94
N THR A 249 8.07 -9.87 -5.80
CA THR A 249 8.93 -10.08 -4.62
C THR A 249 9.98 -11.17 -4.85
N ARG A 250 9.65 -12.24 -5.58
CA ARG A 250 10.65 -13.19 -6.08
C ARG A 250 11.66 -12.52 -7.03
N GLY A 251 11.19 -11.64 -7.90
CA GLY A 251 12.06 -10.81 -8.75
C GLY A 251 13.01 -9.92 -7.94
N LEU A 252 12.50 -9.27 -6.88
CA LEU A 252 13.34 -8.50 -5.94
C LEU A 252 14.43 -9.37 -5.33
N TYR A 253 14.07 -10.54 -4.81
CA TYR A 253 15.04 -11.49 -4.27
C TYR A 253 16.11 -11.85 -5.31
N SER A 254 15.73 -12.19 -6.55
CA SER A 254 16.69 -12.49 -7.61
C SER A 254 17.66 -11.33 -7.88
N ILE A 255 17.16 -10.10 -7.94
CA ILE A 255 18.01 -8.91 -8.15
C ILE A 255 18.95 -8.69 -6.95
N LEU A 256 18.43 -8.78 -5.71
CA LEU A 256 19.25 -8.64 -4.49
C LEU A 256 20.37 -9.68 -4.45
N LYS A 257 20.06 -10.93 -4.81
CA LYS A 257 21.04 -12.01 -4.92
C LYS A 257 22.10 -11.73 -5.98
N THR A 258 21.70 -11.28 -7.17
CA THR A 258 22.64 -10.94 -8.26
C THR A 258 23.57 -9.79 -7.90
N ARG A 259 23.06 -8.77 -7.19
CA ARG A 259 23.86 -7.62 -6.74
C ARG A 259 24.92 -7.98 -5.69
N GLY A 260 24.78 -9.13 -5.03
CA GLY A 260 25.72 -9.60 -4.02
C GLY A 260 25.77 -8.70 -2.79
N THR A 261 26.92 -8.77 -2.10
CA THR A 261 27.11 -8.21 -0.76
C THR A 261 27.79 -6.85 -0.75
N GLU A 262 28.43 -6.42 -1.84
CA GLU A 262 29.20 -5.17 -1.89
C GLU A 262 28.36 -3.94 -1.54
N GLN A 263 27.12 -3.88 -2.04
CA GLN A 263 26.17 -2.79 -1.73
C GLN A 263 25.84 -2.71 -0.23
N LEU A 264 26.02 -3.79 0.54
CA LEU A 264 25.73 -3.83 1.97
C LEU A 264 26.85 -3.20 2.79
N LEU A 265 27.99 -2.83 2.21
CA LEU A 265 29.07 -2.18 2.94
C LEU A 265 28.85 -0.67 3.11
N THR A 266 28.02 -0.07 2.26
CA THR A 266 27.76 1.38 2.28
C THR A 266 26.34 1.68 2.78
N ALA A 267 26.17 2.81 3.47
CA ALA A 267 24.83 3.26 3.89
C ALA A 267 23.92 3.50 2.69
N GLU A 268 24.46 4.06 1.60
CA GLU A 268 23.73 4.34 0.36
C GLU A 268 23.16 3.06 -0.28
N GLY A 269 23.97 2.01 -0.41
CA GLY A 269 23.51 0.74 -0.97
C GLY A 269 22.46 0.03 -0.11
N ARG A 270 22.47 0.27 1.22
CA ARG A 270 21.46 -0.28 2.14
C ARG A 270 20.09 0.40 2.04
N THR A 271 20.03 1.65 1.56
CA THR A 271 18.77 2.42 1.50
C THR A 271 17.68 1.75 0.65
N ALA A 272 18.07 1.10 -0.46
CA ALA A 272 17.16 0.32 -1.30
C ALA A 272 17.06 -1.15 -0.86
N PHE A 273 18.11 -1.70 -0.23
CA PHE A 273 18.13 -3.06 0.30
C PHE A 273 17.01 -3.27 1.32
N TRP A 274 16.90 -2.39 2.33
CA TRP A 274 15.96 -2.60 3.43
C TRP A 274 14.51 -2.74 2.97
N PRO A 275 13.92 -1.81 2.20
CA PRO A 275 12.53 -1.94 1.73
C PRO A 275 12.31 -3.17 0.84
N CYS A 276 13.30 -3.55 0.03
CA CYS A 276 13.20 -4.71 -0.86
C CYS A 276 13.29 -6.02 -0.08
N TYR A 277 14.26 -6.14 0.82
CA TYR A 277 14.43 -7.32 1.65
C TYR A 277 13.27 -7.50 2.63
N ASN A 278 12.72 -6.41 3.18
CA ASN A 278 11.51 -6.47 4.02
C ASN A 278 10.32 -7.07 3.28
N MET A 279 10.10 -6.75 1.99
CA MET A 279 9.06 -7.40 1.18
C MET A 279 9.30 -8.91 1.04
N VAL A 280 10.56 -9.32 0.87
CA VAL A 280 10.94 -10.75 0.83
C VAL A 280 10.66 -11.44 2.17
N GLN A 281 10.98 -10.79 3.30
CA GLN A 281 10.68 -11.31 4.64
C GLN A 281 9.17 -11.42 4.91
N ILE A 282 8.39 -10.41 4.49
CA ILE A 282 6.92 -10.46 4.56
C ILE A 282 6.37 -11.63 3.74
N GLN A 283 6.88 -11.84 2.52
CA GLN A 283 6.50 -13.01 1.72
C GLN A 283 6.79 -14.32 2.44
N ALA A 284 7.99 -14.47 3.02
CA ALA A 284 8.35 -15.67 3.77
C ALA A 284 7.39 -15.93 4.95
N LEU A 285 7.06 -14.88 5.71
CA LEU A 285 6.08 -14.95 6.81
C LEU A 285 4.67 -15.34 6.32
N VAL A 286 4.17 -14.70 5.27
CA VAL A 286 2.81 -14.91 4.76
C VAL A 286 2.67 -16.30 4.12
N SER A 287 3.65 -16.72 3.34
CA SER A 287 3.64 -18.00 2.62
C SER A 287 4.12 -19.19 3.46
N ASN A 288 4.49 -18.99 4.73
CA ASN A 288 5.05 -20.02 5.61
C ASN A 288 6.31 -20.70 5.03
N MET A 289 7.15 -19.91 4.35
CA MET A 289 8.41 -20.37 3.77
C MET A 289 9.59 -19.80 4.57
N GLU A 290 10.77 -20.39 4.40
CA GLU A 290 12.00 -19.80 4.93
C GLU A 290 12.38 -18.53 4.16
N CYS A 291 13.06 -17.60 4.85
CA CYS A 291 13.77 -16.52 4.19
C CYS A 291 14.88 -17.09 3.29
N PRO A 292 15.38 -16.32 2.30
CA PRO A 292 16.48 -16.75 1.45
C PRO A 292 17.71 -17.22 2.24
N PRO A 293 18.47 -18.22 1.75
CA PRO A 293 19.65 -18.73 2.45
C PRO A 293 20.75 -17.66 2.64
N GLU A 294 20.84 -16.69 1.73
CA GLU A 294 21.78 -15.56 1.81
C GLU A 294 21.44 -14.57 2.94
N SER A 295 20.24 -14.65 3.53
CA SER A 295 19.79 -13.78 4.62
C SER A 295 20.79 -13.71 5.78
N GLY A 296 21.38 -14.85 6.15
CA GLY A 296 22.36 -14.92 7.24
C GLY A 296 23.64 -14.15 6.92
N GLU A 297 24.11 -14.25 5.67
CA GLU A 297 25.28 -13.52 5.19
C GLU A 297 24.98 -12.00 5.13
N TRP A 298 23.87 -11.62 4.52
CA TRP A 298 23.47 -10.21 4.37
C TRP A 298 23.34 -9.50 5.72
N LEU A 299 22.58 -10.09 6.65
CA LEU A 299 22.39 -9.53 7.99
C LEU A 299 23.68 -9.62 8.83
N GLY A 300 24.55 -10.59 8.56
CA GLY A 300 25.88 -10.69 9.17
C GLY A 300 26.79 -9.52 8.80
N ILE A 301 26.85 -9.16 7.52
CA ILE A 301 27.65 -8.02 7.03
C ILE A 301 27.14 -6.70 7.63
N ILE A 302 25.82 -6.52 7.66
CA ILE A 302 25.18 -5.33 8.24
C ILE A 302 25.50 -5.22 9.73
N ARG A 303 25.37 -6.32 10.48
CA ARG A 303 25.71 -6.37 11.91
C ARG A 303 27.15 -5.97 12.19
N ASN A 304 28.09 -6.37 11.34
CA ASN A 304 29.50 -6.07 11.50
C ASN A 304 29.86 -4.62 11.10
N ASN A 305 28.98 -3.92 10.40
CA ASN A 305 29.18 -2.57 9.88
C ASN A 305 27.91 -1.74 10.11
N LEU A 306 27.41 -1.71 11.35
CA LEU A 306 26.09 -1.14 11.66
C LEU A 306 26.13 0.39 11.57
N TYR A 307 25.21 1.00 10.80
CA TYR A 307 25.02 2.45 10.81
C TYR A 307 23.99 2.86 11.87
N ASP A 308 24.05 4.12 12.29
CA ASP A 308 23.10 4.69 13.24
C ASP A 308 21.66 4.56 12.71
N GLY A 309 20.73 4.16 13.59
CA GLY A 309 19.33 3.94 13.25
C GLY A 309 19.00 2.55 12.67
N GLU A 310 19.98 1.75 12.25
CA GLU A 310 19.71 0.43 11.64
C GLU A 310 19.55 -0.71 12.67
N GLY A 311 19.97 -0.50 13.92
CA GLY A 311 20.07 -1.57 14.92
C GLY A 311 18.75 -2.29 15.18
N PHE A 312 17.64 -1.56 15.36
CA PHE A 312 16.34 -2.19 15.58
C PHE A 312 15.88 -3.00 14.37
N THR A 313 15.99 -2.40 13.17
CA THR A 313 15.63 -3.04 11.91
C THR A 313 16.41 -4.34 11.72
N LEU A 314 17.70 -4.34 11.99
CA LEU A 314 18.55 -5.54 11.95
C LEU A 314 18.06 -6.61 12.93
N HIS A 315 17.83 -6.26 14.21
CA HIS A 315 17.39 -7.21 15.22
C HIS A 315 16.03 -7.84 14.87
N VAL A 316 15.08 -7.03 14.39
CA VAL A 316 13.78 -7.51 13.92
C VAL A 316 13.94 -8.40 12.68
N SER A 317 14.76 -8.01 11.70
CA SER A 317 15.00 -8.83 10.51
C SER A 317 15.62 -10.18 10.86
N VAL A 318 16.59 -10.24 11.79
CA VAL A 318 17.16 -11.51 12.27
C VAL A 318 16.09 -12.36 12.96
N PHE A 319 15.24 -11.75 13.79
CA PHE A 319 14.13 -12.44 14.42
C PHE A 319 13.15 -13.02 13.40
N ILE A 320 12.78 -12.24 12.37
CA ILE A 320 11.90 -12.72 11.30
C ILE A 320 12.53 -13.92 10.58
N THR A 321 13.83 -13.90 10.26
CA THR A 321 14.51 -15.06 9.66
C THR A 321 14.36 -16.31 10.53
N LYS A 322 14.57 -16.20 11.85
CA LYS A 322 14.37 -17.32 12.78
C LYS A 322 12.92 -17.77 12.88
N CYS A 323 11.98 -16.83 12.96
CA CYS A 323 10.55 -17.13 12.95
C CYS A 323 10.14 -17.88 11.67
N THR A 324 10.65 -17.45 10.51
CA THR A 324 10.31 -18.08 9.23
C THR A 324 10.86 -19.48 9.07
N HIS A 325 12.03 -19.77 9.67
CA HIS A 325 12.56 -21.12 9.77
C HIS A 325 11.67 -22.00 10.67
N VAL A 326 11.42 -21.57 11.91
CA VAL A 326 10.60 -22.32 12.88
C VAL A 326 9.20 -22.63 12.31
N GLN A 327 8.51 -21.65 11.73
CA GLN A 327 7.18 -21.89 11.15
C GLN A 327 7.22 -22.89 9.98
N ALA A 328 8.25 -22.85 9.14
CA ALA A 328 8.34 -23.69 7.94
C ALA A 328 8.65 -25.13 8.33
N THR A 329 9.57 -25.33 9.27
CA THR A 329 9.87 -26.65 9.85
C THR A 329 8.63 -27.25 10.52
N ILE A 330 7.90 -26.48 11.33
CA ILE A 330 6.68 -26.96 11.97
C ILE A 330 5.61 -27.30 10.93
N LEU A 331 5.41 -26.45 9.93
CA LEU A 331 4.44 -26.72 8.87
C LEU A 331 4.73 -28.05 8.17
N ASP A 332 5.98 -28.31 7.82
CA ASP A 332 6.42 -29.55 7.18
C ASP A 332 6.16 -30.78 8.08
N LEU A 333 6.52 -30.70 9.37
CA LEU A 333 6.25 -31.75 10.36
C LEU A 333 4.76 -32.07 10.47
N LEU A 334 3.91 -31.03 10.56
CA LEU A 334 2.46 -31.17 10.67
C LEU A 334 1.86 -31.78 9.38
N LEU A 335 2.28 -31.31 8.20
CA LEU A 335 1.76 -31.81 6.93
C LEU A 335 2.14 -33.28 6.69
N ARG A 336 3.34 -33.70 7.10
CA ARG A 336 3.76 -35.11 7.06
C ARG A 336 3.14 -35.97 8.16
N ARG A 337 2.53 -35.34 9.16
CA ARG A 337 2.05 -35.98 10.40
C ARG A 337 3.14 -36.79 11.11
N ASP A 338 4.38 -36.29 11.09
CA ASP A 338 5.52 -36.98 11.67
C ASP A 338 5.69 -36.62 13.16
N PHE A 339 5.02 -37.39 14.02
CA PHE A 339 5.07 -37.17 15.47
C PHE A 339 6.45 -37.41 16.08
N ALA A 340 7.21 -38.38 15.56
CA ALA A 340 8.52 -38.72 16.12
C ALA A 340 9.52 -37.59 15.85
N ALA A 341 9.59 -37.11 14.61
CA ALA A 341 10.44 -35.96 14.26
C ALA A 341 9.97 -34.67 14.94
N ALA A 342 8.65 -34.49 15.12
CA ALA A 342 8.08 -33.36 15.84
C ALA A 342 8.51 -33.35 17.31
N GLU A 343 8.50 -34.51 17.98
CA GLU A 343 8.94 -34.64 19.36
C GLU A 343 10.43 -34.42 19.52
N GLU A 344 11.25 -34.97 18.61
CA GLU A 344 12.70 -34.82 18.60
C GLU A 344 13.12 -33.35 18.47
N GLN A 345 12.43 -32.58 17.60
CA GLN A 345 12.78 -31.19 17.31
C GLN A 345 12.08 -30.17 18.22
N TYR A 346 11.09 -30.58 19.02
CA TYR A 346 10.22 -29.71 19.80
C TYR A 346 10.98 -28.69 20.66
N GLU A 347 11.87 -29.18 21.53
CA GLU A 347 12.63 -28.32 22.47
C GLU A 347 13.55 -27.35 21.71
N SER A 348 14.19 -27.82 20.63
CA SER A 348 15.04 -26.98 19.78
C SER A 348 14.25 -25.85 19.13
N LEU A 349 13.08 -26.13 18.56
CA LEU A 349 12.24 -25.14 17.90
C LEU A 349 11.70 -24.09 18.89
N VAL A 350 11.31 -24.51 20.09
CA VAL A 350 10.90 -23.60 21.17
C VAL A 350 12.07 -22.70 21.59
N ALA A 351 13.25 -23.28 21.83
CA ALA A 351 14.44 -22.54 22.26
C ALA A 351 14.92 -21.55 21.20
N GLN A 352 14.89 -21.93 19.92
CA GLN A 352 15.29 -21.05 18.81
C GLN A 352 14.46 -19.77 18.74
N LEU A 353 13.12 -19.88 18.88
CA LEU A 353 12.25 -18.71 18.83
C LEU A 353 12.42 -17.84 20.09
N ALA A 354 12.50 -18.47 21.27
CA ALA A 354 12.66 -17.76 22.54
C ALA A 354 13.99 -16.99 22.64
N GLU A 355 15.11 -17.59 22.20
CA GLU A 355 16.40 -16.89 22.20
C GLU A 355 16.42 -15.75 21.17
N ALA A 356 15.84 -15.95 19.99
CA ALA A 356 15.71 -14.90 18.99
C ALA A 356 14.88 -13.71 19.52
N GLU A 357 13.78 -13.98 20.23
CA GLU A 357 12.97 -12.96 20.90
C GLU A 357 13.76 -12.20 21.96
N LYS A 358 14.49 -12.93 22.81
CA LYS A 358 15.33 -12.36 23.86
C LYS A 358 16.39 -11.42 23.30
N HIS A 359 16.98 -11.70 22.14
CA HIS A 359 17.91 -10.79 21.49
C HIS A 359 17.27 -9.44 21.11
N VAL A 360 16.05 -9.45 20.57
CA VAL A 360 15.30 -8.21 20.27
C VAL A 360 14.99 -7.46 21.56
N ASN A 361 14.46 -8.15 22.57
CA ASN A 361 14.10 -7.55 23.86
C ASN A 361 15.32 -6.97 24.59
N ASN A 362 16.47 -7.62 24.52
CA ASN A 362 17.70 -7.11 25.12
C ASN A 362 18.14 -5.82 24.43
N TYR A 363 18.13 -5.79 23.09
CA TYR A 363 18.45 -4.57 22.33
C TYR A 363 17.52 -3.41 22.70
N VAL A 364 16.20 -3.65 22.76
CA VAL A 364 15.22 -2.62 23.14
C VAL A 364 15.46 -2.09 24.56
N ARG A 365 15.94 -2.92 25.49
CA ARG A 365 16.22 -2.50 26.87
C ARG A 365 17.53 -1.73 27.02
N THR A 366 18.54 -2.05 26.23
CA THR A 366 19.89 -1.46 26.35
C THR A 366 20.12 -0.26 25.45
N ALA A 367 19.28 -0.08 24.42
CA ALA A 367 19.36 1.08 23.54
C ALA A 367 19.12 2.38 24.35
N THR A 368 20.17 3.18 24.51
CA THR A 368 20.13 4.48 25.18
C THR A 368 19.38 5.48 24.30
N ASP A 369 18.08 5.63 24.57
CA ASP A 369 17.27 6.79 24.18
C ASP A 369 16.94 7.00 22.69
N SER A 370 16.83 5.94 21.88
CA SER A 370 16.26 6.03 20.52
C SER A 370 14.72 5.93 20.50
N THR A 371 14.05 6.40 21.56
CA THR A 371 12.59 6.30 21.73
C THR A 371 11.77 7.02 20.65
N HIS A 372 12.37 7.95 19.90
CA HIS A 372 11.65 8.81 18.95
C HIS A 372 11.65 8.36 17.47
N ASP A 373 12.42 7.33 17.08
CA ASP A 373 12.53 6.90 15.67
C ASP A 373 12.58 5.37 15.47
N MET A 374 12.10 4.60 16.45
CA MET A 374 11.85 3.17 16.24
C MET A 374 10.69 3.02 15.26
N ASP A 375 10.99 2.69 14.00
CA ASP A 375 10.01 2.61 12.91
C ASP A 375 8.79 1.79 13.37
N VAL A 376 7.66 2.48 13.56
CA VAL A 376 6.38 1.89 13.99
C VAL A 376 6.03 0.70 13.09
N TYR A 377 6.45 0.77 11.83
CA TYR A 377 6.39 -0.34 10.89
C TYR A 377 7.21 -1.55 11.33
N MET A 378 8.50 -1.42 11.62
CA MET A 378 9.35 -2.54 12.05
C MET A 378 8.84 -3.16 13.35
N ARG A 379 8.29 -2.34 14.26
CA ARG A 379 7.68 -2.84 15.49
C ARG A 379 6.43 -3.68 15.19
N ASN A 380 5.57 -3.22 14.29
CA ASN A 380 4.40 -3.99 13.87
C ASN A 380 4.78 -5.26 13.10
N LEU A 381 5.85 -5.25 12.30
CA LEU A 381 6.39 -6.45 11.68
C LEU A 381 6.94 -7.45 12.72
N TYR A 382 7.65 -6.98 13.74
CA TYR A 382 8.10 -7.82 14.85
C TYR A 382 6.92 -8.52 15.52
N TYR A 383 5.87 -7.78 15.90
CA TYR A 383 4.66 -8.39 16.49
C TYR A 383 3.90 -9.31 15.53
N SER A 384 3.93 -9.03 14.22
CA SER A 384 3.39 -9.95 13.22
C SER A 384 4.13 -11.29 13.21
N ALA A 385 5.46 -11.25 13.32
CA ALA A 385 6.28 -12.44 13.43
C ALA A 385 6.07 -13.16 14.78
N ILE A 386 5.85 -12.45 15.89
CA ILE A 386 5.45 -13.06 17.17
C ILE A 386 4.13 -13.82 17.01
N ILE A 387 3.10 -13.19 16.44
CA ILE A 387 1.79 -13.83 16.19
C ILE A 387 1.98 -15.11 15.37
N LYS A 388 2.75 -15.04 14.28
CA LYS A 388 3.00 -16.18 13.40
C LYS A 388 3.80 -17.27 14.11
N GLY A 389 4.99 -16.97 14.62
CA GLY A 389 5.88 -17.96 15.24
C GLY A 389 5.23 -18.70 16.42
N TYR A 390 4.63 -17.97 17.35
CA TYR A 390 3.97 -18.58 18.52
C TYR A 390 2.68 -19.31 18.15
N SER A 391 1.96 -18.91 17.09
CA SER A 391 0.84 -19.71 16.59
C SER A 391 1.28 -21.08 16.04
N TYR A 392 2.46 -21.17 15.43
CA TYR A 392 3.00 -22.45 14.97
C TYR A 392 3.51 -23.32 16.12
N LEU A 393 4.19 -22.74 17.12
CA LEU A 393 4.55 -23.48 18.33
C LEU A 393 3.31 -23.98 19.09
N LEU A 394 2.24 -23.17 19.13
CA LEU A 394 0.95 -23.56 19.69
C LEU A 394 0.37 -24.81 18.98
N MET A 395 0.39 -24.83 17.65
CA MET A 395 -0.07 -25.96 16.84
C MET A 395 0.82 -27.20 17.01
N LEU A 396 2.13 -27.02 17.13
CA LEU A 396 3.06 -28.11 17.42
C LEU A 396 2.80 -28.73 18.81
N ALA A 397 2.61 -27.89 19.83
CA ALA A 397 2.29 -28.34 21.17
C ALA A 397 0.96 -29.12 21.19
N ASN A 398 -0.07 -28.62 20.49
CA ASN A 398 -1.32 -29.35 20.28
C ASN A 398 -1.09 -30.70 19.64
N PHE A 399 -0.33 -30.75 18.54
CA PHE A 399 -0.03 -31.96 17.81
C PHE A 399 0.58 -33.03 18.73
N LEU A 400 1.59 -32.67 19.52
CA LEU A 400 2.28 -33.59 20.42
C LEU A 400 1.41 -34.12 21.57
N THR A 401 0.30 -33.47 21.93
CA THR A 401 -0.62 -34.03 22.94
C THR A 401 -1.25 -35.35 22.49
N HIS A 402 -1.28 -35.63 21.18
CA HIS A 402 -1.79 -36.88 20.60
C HIS A 402 -0.72 -37.98 20.49
N TYR A 403 0.54 -37.68 20.83
CA TYR A 403 1.63 -38.63 20.73
C TYR A 403 1.88 -39.33 22.07
N ALA A 404 1.33 -40.53 22.24
CA ALA A 404 1.47 -41.31 23.48
C ALA A 404 2.93 -41.53 23.95
N PRO A 405 3.93 -41.73 23.05
CA PRO A 405 5.34 -41.85 23.43
C PRO A 405 6.06 -40.52 23.75
N CYS A 406 5.38 -39.36 23.72
CA CYS A 406 6.04 -38.06 23.90
C CYS A 406 6.74 -37.96 25.26
N ARG A 407 8.02 -37.56 25.28
CA ARG A 407 8.76 -37.34 26.53
C ARG A 407 8.27 -36.10 27.28
N THR A 408 7.76 -35.11 26.54
CA THR A 408 7.18 -33.91 27.12
C THR A 408 5.81 -34.24 27.71
N THR A 409 5.64 -33.95 29.00
CA THR A 409 4.38 -34.25 29.70
C THR A 409 3.23 -33.38 29.17
N LEU A 410 2.00 -33.88 29.26
CA LEU A 410 0.81 -33.09 28.92
C LEU A 410 0.74 -31.77 29.70
N HIS A 411 1.21 -31.75 30.95
CA HIS A 411 1.29 -30.52 31.75
C HIS A 411 2.26 -29.49 31.13
N GLN A 412 3.44 -29.91 30.68
CA GLN A 412 4.41 -29.04 30.01
C GLN A 412 3.88 -28.54 28.66
N LEU A 413 3.27 -29.41 27.85
CA LEU A 413 2.64 -29.01 26.58
C LEU A 413 1.52 -27.98 26.80
N ARG A 414 0.71 -28.13 27.86
CA ARG A 414 -0.32 -27.15 28.25
C ARG A 414 0.26 -25.82 28.73
N ALA A 415 1.35 -25.85 29.50
CA ALA A 415 2.05 -24.65 29.93
C ALA A 415 2.61 -23.89 28.71
N GLN A 416 3.25 -24.60 27.78
CA GLN A 416 3.73 -24.00 26.53
C GLN A 416 2.57 -23.42 25.71
N ARG A 417 1.46 -24.14 25.60
CA ARG A 417 0.26 -23.67 24.92
C ARG A 417 -0.23 -22.34 25.50
N THR A 418 -0.34 -22.27 26.83
CA THR A 418 -0.77 -21.06 27.55
C THR A 418 0.18 -19.88 27.27
N TYR A 419 1.49 -20.12 27.31
CA TYR A 419 2.49 -19.12 26.99
C TYR A 419 2.35 -18.61 25.55
N CYS A 420 2.24 -19.50 24.56
CA CYS A 420 2.04 -19.12 23.16
C CYS A 420 0.78 -18.27 22.98
N LEU A 421 -0.33 -18.59 23.64
CA LEU A 421 -1.56 -17.79 23.59
C LEU A 421 -1.36 -16.39 24.17
N GLN A 422 -0.68 -16.27 25.31
CA GLN A 422 -0.36 -14.98 25.91
C GLN A 422 0.48 -14.12 24.95
N MET A 423 1.52 -14.70 24.34
CA MET A 423 2.38 -14.00 23.38
C MET A 423 1.61 -13.53 22.14
N VAL A 424 0.82 -14.40 21.52
CA VAL A 424 0.01 -14.06 20.33
C VAL A 424 -0.98 -12.94 20.64
N ARG A 425 -1.68 -13.03 21.78
CA ARG A 425 -2.70 -12.05 22.17
C ARG A 425 -2.08 -10.72 22.58
N ALA A 426 -0.95 -10.71 23.29
CA ALA A 426 -0.22 -9.49 23.61
C ALA A 426 0.26 -8.79 22.35
N ALA A 427 0.87 -9.52 21.41
CA ALA A 427 1.30 -8.98 20.12
C ALA A 427 0.14 -8.46 19.27
N GLY A 428 -1.00 -9.17 19.28
CA GLY A 428 -2.23 -8.72 18.64
C GLY A 428 -2.73 -7.40 19.22
N GLN A 429 -2.68 -7.24 20.54
CA GLN A 429 -3.07 -6.00 21.19
C GLN A 429 -2.14 -4.85 20.82
N PHE A 430 -0.82 -5.07 20.81
CA PHE A 430 0.14 -4.04 20.41
C PHE A 430 -0.12 -3.51 18.99
N ILE A 431 -0.44 -4.40 18.03
CA ILE A 431 -0.75 -3.99 16.65
C ILE A 431 -2.03 -3.16 16.62
N VAL A 432 -3.08 -3.60 17.31
CA VAL A 432 -4.37 -2.89 17.38
C VAL A 432 -4.21 -1.51 18.02
N ASP A 433 -3.49 -1.43 19.15
CA ASP A 433 -3.21 -0.17 19.85
C ASP A 433 -2.36 0.81 19.01
N SER A 434 -1.61 0.32 18.02
CA SER A 434 -0.86 1.17 17.09
C SER A 434 -1.73 1.82 16.00
N VAL A 435 -2.94 1.30 15.76
CA VAL A 435 -3.82 1.78 14.67
C VAL A 435 -4.15 3.27 14.77
N PRO A 436 -4.53 3.83 15.94
CA PRO A 436 -4.80 5.26 16.05
C PRO A 436 -3.57 6.13 15.77
N TYR A 437 -2.37 5.65 16.06
CA TYR A 437 -1.14 6.39 15.73
C TYR A 437 -0.87 6.36 14.22
N SER A 438 -1.00 5.18 13.60
CA SER A 438 -0.71 4.99 12.18
C SER A 438 -1.78 5.55 11.24
N LEU A 439 -3.07 5.50 11.62
CA LEU A 439 -4.21 5.87 10.77
C LEU A 439 -5.07 7.01 11.33
N GLY A 440 -4.88 7.41 12.59
CA GLY A 440 -5.72 8.41 13.27
C GLY A 440 -5.80 9.78 12.60
N PRO A 441 -4.69 10.36 12.08
CA PRO A 441 -4.76 11.60 11.30
C PRO A 441 -5.72 11.51 10.11
N LEU A 442 -5.84 10.32 9.51
CA LEU A 442 -6.72 10.05 8.38
C LEU A 442 -8.18 9.91 8.81
N ALA A 443 -8.43 9.14 9.88
CA ALA A 443 -9.77 8.91 10.41
C ALA A 443 -10.42 10.22 10.90
N ALA A 444 -9.63 11.14 11.44
CA ALA A 444 -10.08 12.47 11.83
C ALA A 444 -10.32 13.44 10.66
N GLY A 445 -10.00 13.03 9.41
CA GLY A 445 -10.07 13.87 8.22
C GLY A 445 -9.11 15.07 8.22
N LYS A 446 -8.12 15.05 9.13
CA LYS A 446 -7.15 16.14 9.34
C LYS A 446 -6.03 16.10 8.31
N ASP A 447 -5.65 14.90 7.87
CA ASP A 447 -4.65 14.72 6.81
C ASP A 447 -5.26 13.98 5.61
N LYS A 448 -5.10 14.55 4.42
CA LYS A 448 -5.49 13.96 3.13
C LYS A 448 -4.28 13.81 2.20
N SER A 449 -3.08 13.92 2.76
CA SER A 449 -1.83 13.81 2.03
C SER A 449 -1.65 12.40 1.46
N PRO A 450 -1.07 12.26 0.25
CA PRO A 450 -0.67 10.98 -0.29
C PRO A 450 0.28 10.18 0.62
N LYS A 451 0.99 10.84 1.54
CA LYS A 451 1.87 10.21 2.54
C LYS A 451 1.20 9.05 3.29
N VAL A 452 -0.07 9.23 3.63
CA VAL A 452 -0.80 8.25 4.46
C VAL A 452 -1.06 6.93 3.73
N LEU A 453 -0.96 6.91 2.40
CA LEU A 453 -1.05 5.66 1.65
C LEU A 453 0.06 4.68 2.07
N PHE A 454 1.28 5.17 2.29
CA PHE A 454 2.39 4.31 2.66
C PHE A 454 2.24 3.80 4.09
N ASP A 455 1.75 4.63 5.02
CA ASP A 455 1.43 4.20 6.39
C ASP A 455 0.31 3.14 6.41
N ALA A 456 -0.70 3.28 5.56
CA ALA A 456 -1.73 2.27 5.39
C ALA A 456 -1.17 0.96 4.80
N LEU A 457 -0.31 1.03 3.78
CA LEU A 457 0.36 -0.14 3.18
C LEU A 457 1.16 -0.93 4.23
N LYS A 458 1.90 -0.22 5.09
CA LYS A 458 2.68 -0.79 6.21
C LYS A 458 1.80 -1.55 7.21
N MET A 459 0.53 -1.18 7.37
CA MET A 459 -0.40 -1.81 8.33
C MET A 459 -1.18 -3.00 7.76
N VAL A 460 -1.21 -3.21 6.44
CA VAL A 460 -1.99 -4.30 5.81
C VAL A 460 -1.60 -5.66 6.39
N TRP A 461 -0.31 -5.98 6.41
CA TRP A 461 0.15 -7.30 6.86
C TRP A 461 0.02 -7.51 8.37
N PRO A 462 0.41 -6.56 9.24
CA PRO A 462 0.17 -6.68 10.67
C PRO A 462 -1.29 -6.92 11.04
N LEU A 463 -2.21 -6.13 10.47
CA LEU A 463 -3.64 -6.29 10.73
C LEU A 463 -4.18 -7.60 10.15
N THR A 464 -3.68 -8.02 8.98
CA THR A 464 -4.03 -9.33 8.41
C THR A 464 -3.61 -10.47 9.35
N ALA A 465 -2.40 -10.41 9.93
CA ALA A 465 -1.95 -11.42 10.88
C ALA A 465 -2.86 -11.51 12.12
N VAL A 466 -3.30 -10.36 12.65
CA VAL A 466 -4.27 -10.32 13.76
C VAL A 466 -5.60 -10.92 13.36
N TYR A 467 -6.11 -10.59 12.17
CA TYR A 467 -7.41 -11.01 11.67
C TYR A 467 -7.49 -12.53 11.38
N ILE A 468 -6.48 -13.09 10.71
CA ILE A 468 -6.55 -14.48 10.20
C ILE A 468 -6.10 -15.53 11.22
N VAL A 469 -5.23 -15.19 12.17
CA VAL A 469 -4.66 -16.20 13.06
C VAL A 469 -5.70 -16.61 14.10
N GLY A 470 -5.96 -17.92 14.20
CA GLY A 470 -7.00 -18.47 15.07
C GLY A 470 -6.86 -18.07 16.54
N ALA A 471 -5.63 -17.97 17.04
CA ALA A 471 -5.29 -17.73 18.45
C ALA A 471 -5.51 -16.29 18.96
N THR A 472 -5.76 -15.31 18.08
CA THR A 472 -6.09 -13.94 18.49
C THR A 472 -7.53 -13.83 19.00
N LEU A 473 -7.80 -12.81 19.83
CA LEU A 473 -9.11 -12.60 20.44
C LEU A 473 -10.15 -12.09 19.43
N ALA A 474 -11.44 -12.32 19.71
CA ALA A 474 -12.52 -11.86 18.83
C ALA A 474 -12.57 -10.32 18.73
N GLU A 475 -12.31 -9.63 19.83
CA GLU A 475 -12.22 -8.16 19.89
C GLU A 475 -11.07 -7.66 19.00
N GLN A 476 -9.88 -8.27 19.14
CA GLN A 476 -8.71 -7.93 18.32
C GLN A 476 -8.96 -8.16 16.83
N LYS A 477 -9.62 -9.26 16.47
CA LYS A 477 -10.03 -9.54 15.09
C LYS A 477 -11.00 -8.49 14.56
N SER A 478 -11.99 -8.11 15.37
CA SER A 478 -12.97 -7.10 14.99
C SER A 478 -12.33 -5.72 14.76
N GLU A 479 -11.40 -5.31 15.63
CA GLU A 479 -10.68 -4.05 15.47
C GLU A 479 -9.74 -4.08 14.25
N ALA A 480 -9.02 -5.20 14.05
CA ALA A 480 -8.18 -5.38 12.87
C ALA A 480 -8.99 -5.37 11.57
N GLU A 481 -10.15 -6.04 11.55
CA GLU A 481 -11.07 -6.04 10.41
C GLU A 481 -11.57 -4.62 10.11
N ALA A 482 -12.00 -3.87 11.13
CA ALA A 482 -12.45 -2.49 10.95
C ALA A 482 -11.35 -1.60 10.34
N ALA A 483 -10.11 -1.76 10.80
CA ALA A 483 -8.95 -1.04 10.26
C ALA A 483 -8.63 -1.47 8.81
N LEU A 484 -8.68 -2.77 8.49
CA LEU A 484 -8.49 -3.29 7.14
C LEU A 484 -9.56 -2.78 6.17
N LEU A 485 -10.83 -2.79 6.59
CA LEU A 485 -11.94 -2.22 5.81
C LEU A 485 -11.75 -0.72 5.56
N PHE A 486 -11.28 0.02 6.56
CA PHE A 486 -10.94 1.43 6.40
C PHE A 486 -9.79 1.63 5.40
N ILE A 487 -8.69 0.89 5.53
CA ILE A 487 -7.56 0.92 4.60
C ILE A 487 -8.03 0.64 3.16
N GLY A 488 -8.86 -0.39 2.99
CA GLY A 488 -9.35 -0.80 1.68
C GLY A 488 -10.34 0.19 1.05
N ARG A 489 -11.34 0.65 1.82
CA ARG A 489 -12.44 1.49 1.30
C ARG A 489 -12.09 2.98 1.24
N GLU A 490 -11.30 3.48 2.19
CA GLU A 490 -11.04 4.92 2.34
C GLU A 490 -9.65 5.34 1.83
N VAL A 491 -8.64 4.47 1.98
CA VAL A 491 -7.27 4.74 1.49
C VAL A 491 -7.03 4.15 0.10
N GLY A 492 -7.86 3.19 -0.32
CA GLY A 492 -7.79 2.60 -1.65
C GLY A 492 -6.72 1.51 -1.80
N VAL A 493 -6.31 0.85 -0.70
CA VAL A 493 -5.42 -0.31 -0.75
C VAL A 493 -6.27 -1.58 -0.80
N ARG A 494 -6.65 -2.03 -2.00
CA ARG A 494 -7.66 -3.08 -2.17
C ARG A 494 -7.24 -4.43 -1.59
N GLN A 495 -5.94 -4.71 -1.46
CA GLN A 495 -5.46 -5.92 -0.79
C GLN A 495 -6.01 -6.08 0.64
N ALA A 496 -6.28 -4.99 1.36
CA ALA A 496 -6.84 -5.04 2.70
C ALA A 496 -8.29 -5.56 2.74
N LEU A 497 -9.00 -5.57 1.61
CA LEU A 497 -10.36 -6.12 1.51
C LEU A 497 -10.38 -7.63 1.23
N ASN A 498 -9.23 -8.20 0.92
CA ASN A 498 -9.10 -9.57 0.43
C ASN A 498 -8.38 -10.47 1.45
N THR A 499 -8.51 -10.18 2.74
CA THR A 499 -7.83 -10.90 3.84
C THR A 499 -8.51 -12.23 4.20
N TYR A 500 -9.43 -12.73 3.35
CA TYR A 500 -10.11 -14.00 3.58
C TYR A 500 -9.11 -15.17 3.46
N PRO A 501 -9.00 -16.01 4.50
CA PRO A 501 -8.02 -17.07 4.52
C PRO A 501 -8.28 -18.08 3.40
N GLY A 502 -7.25 -18.38 2.62
CA GLY A 502 -7.21 -19.63 1.85
C GLY A 502 -7.21 -20.80 2.84
N LYS A 503 -7.98 -21.85 2.56
CA LYS A 503 -8.06 -23.04 3.43
C LYS A 503 -6.74 -23.81 3.41
N LEU A 504 -5.83 -23.50 4.33
CA LEU A 504 -4.70 -24.37 4.65
C LEU A 504 -5.23 -25.51 5.53
N LEU A 505 -5.38 -26.70 4.93
CA LEU A 505 -5.88 -27.89 5.63
C LEU A 505 -4.78 -28.48 6.51
N LEU A 506 -4.76 -28.08 7.78
CA LEU A 506 -3.89 -28.67 8.80
C LEU A 506 -4.54 -29.89 9.48
N PRO A 507 -3.74 -30.83 10.02
CA PRO A 507 -4.25 -31.97 10.79
C PRO A 507 -5.17 -31.53 11.93
N LEU A 508 -6.13 -32.37 12.32
CA LEU A 508 -7.02 -32.08 13.44
C LEU A 508 -6.26 -32.00 14.76
N GLU A 509 -5.23 -32.83 14.88
CA GLU A 509 -4.34 -32.96 16.02
C GLU A 509 -3.58 -31.66 16.32
N ALA A 510 -3.25 -30.88 15.28
CA ALA A 510 -2.62 -29.56 15.41
C ALA A 510 -3.63 -28.47 15.83
N ARG A 511 -4.91 -28.64 15.48
CA ARG A 511 -5.97 -27.68 15.76
C ARG A 511 -6.60 -27.91 17.15
N HIS A 512 -6.73 -29.16 17.56
CA HIS A 512 -7.42 -29.57 18.78
C HIS A 512 -6.48 -30.40 19.65
N PRO A 513 -6.04 -29.90 20.82
CA PRO A 513 -5.21 -30.69 21.73
C PRO A 513 -6.02 -31.84 22.38
N LEU A 514 -5.36 -32.96 22.66
CA LEU A 514 -5.93 -34.10 23.38
C LEU A 514 -5.99 -33.83 24.89
N GLY A 515 -7.12 -34.17 25.51
CA GLY A 515 -7.29 -34.15 26.95
C GLY A 515 -7.47 -32.76 27.58
N LEU A 516 -7.74 -31.71 26.79
CA LEU A 516 -8.22 -30.42 27.29
C LEU A 516 -9.72 -30.32 27.05
N ALA A 517 -10.49 -30.05 28.11
CA ALA A 517 -11.90 -29.70 27.94
C ALA A 517 -11.97 -28.29 27.30
N PRO A 518 -12.98 -27.98 26.46
CA PRO A 518 -13.19 -26.65 25.91
C PRO A 518 -13.29 -25.54 26.97
N GLU A 519 -13.62 -25.92 28.20
CA GLU A 519 -13.84 -25.04 29.35
C GLU A 519 -12.53 -24.62 30.03
N ASP A 520 -11.46 -25.39 29.83
CA ASP A 520 -10.11 -25.11 30.34
C ASP A 520 -9.30 -24.20 29.39
N ASP A 521 -9.87 -23.84 28.23
CA ASP A 521 -9.16 -23.11 27.19
C ASP A 521 -10.06 -22.09 26.45
N PRO A 522 -9.96 -20.79 26.76
CA PRO A 522 -10.74 -19.75 26.10
C PRO A 522 -10.23 -19.42 24.68
N THR A 523 -9.43 -20.28 24.04
CA THR A 523 -9.23 -20.10 22.59
C THR A 523 -10.56 -20.25 21.85
N PRO A 524 -10.97 -19.26 21.04
CA PRO A 524 -12.01 -19.52 20.07
C PRO A 524 -11.57 -20.75 19.23
N PRO A 525 -12.50 -21.68 18.91
CA PRO A 525 -12.15 -22.83 18.10
C PRO A 525 -11.41 -22.36 16.84
N PHE A 526 -10.41 -23.11 16.39
CA PHE A 526 -9.78 -22.88 15.07
C PHE A 526 -10.84 -23.17 14.00
N THR A 527 -11.75 -22.21 13.77
CA THR A 527 -12.90 -22.39 12.90
C THR A 527 -12.44 -22.38 11.44
N ASP A 528 -12.94 -23.33 10.66
CA ASP A 528 -12.73 -23.48 9.22
C ASP A 528 -13.44 -22.39 8.37
N ARG A 529 -13.67 -21.19 8.90
CA ARG A 529 -14.39 -20.14 8.17
C ARG A 529 -13.57 -19.57 7.02
#